data_AF-A0AB39TCB1-F1
#
_entry.id   AF-A0AB39TCB1-F1
#
_cell.length_a   1.000
_cell.length_b   1.000
_cell.length_c   1.000
_cell.angle_alpha   90.00
_cell.angle_beta   90.00
_cell.angle_gamma   90.00
#
_symmetry.space_group_name_H-M   'P 1'
#
loop_
_entity.id
_entity.type
_entity.pdbx_description
1 polymer ?
#
loop_
_entity_poly.entity_id
_entity_poly.type
_entity_poly.pdbx_seq_one_letter_code
_entity_poly.pdbx_strand_id
1 'polypeptide(L)'
;MEIPEELRRAVDDAVNRSLSSELDARGLLLAPAALEAATADAVRAGADLLRRAVEHCYPDGRAGAYRIEFDDDRAAERIGLGLAFGSVTAHLLAPRRVGDERAATTALSCAVFNLAVGLVDGVCDGAPPLGLELLRTVRSVDLTGAATEPWPDGRLRAALPEPLRTDPTVEFTARLVEAFVRLLHLGHPAEPGAALRERVGARLAEALAAEHLSVRRPAGATTRDQLVGCSRGTSVLPFQIIEHLATGLPTLPPPTAGTLLGEAMWRIDDLVDLCQDAGDGALNAVLLAAADGPWPADPRDGAATLERALDSGVVPALAAEAAARLEAGLTAAAAGGAESRDRPLFLSFVHRYAGIAPRGR
;
A
#
# COMPACT_ATOMS: atom_id res chain seq x y z
N MET A 1 26.62 -1.06 6.59
CA MET A 1 27.14 -0.99 7.97
C MET A 1 26.03 -1.51 8.84
N GLU A 2 26.29 -2.36 9.82
CA GLU A 2 25.21 -2.91 10.65
C GLU A 2 24.86 -1.91 11.75
N ILE A 3 23.57 -1.56 11.86
CA ILE A 3 23.07 -0.73 12.97
C ILE A 3 23.25 -1.53 14.27
N PRO A 4 23.86 -0.95 15.32
CA PRO A 4 24.06 -1.66 16.58
C PRO A 4 22.74 -2.21 17.14
N GLU A 5 22.76 -3.46 17.60
CA GLU A 5 21.57 -4.16 18.13
C GLU A 5 20.87 -3.37 19.26
N GLU A 6 21.65 -2.73 20.13
CA GLU A 6 21.13 -1.92 21.24
C GLU A 6 20.36 -0.69 20.73
N LEU A 7 20.87 -0.05 19.67
CA LEU A 7 20.20 1.08 19.02
C LEU A 7 18.93 0.64 18.31
N ARG A 8 18.98 -0.49 17.57
CA ARG A 8 17.79 -1.05 16.92
C ARG A 8 16.67 -1.30 17.94
N ARG A 9 17.00 -1.97 19.06
CA ARG A 9 16.03 -2.19 20.14
C ARG A 9 15.48 -0.89 20.72
N ALA A 10 16.33 0.11 20.95
CA ALA A 10 15.88 1.40 21.47
C ALA A 10 14.90 2.12 20.52
N VAL A 11 15.15 2.05 19.21
CA VAL A 11 14.24 2.56 18.17
C VAL A 11 12.93 1.78 18.14
N ASP A 12 13.00 0.45 18.02
CA ASP A 12 11.81 -0.42 17.98
C ASP A 12 10.91 -0.19 19.19
N ASP A 13 11.52 -0.10 20.38
CA ASP A 13 10.85 0.19 21.64
C ASP A 13 10.20 1.58 21.66
N ALA A 14 10.90 2.61 21.17
CA ALA A 14 10.38 3.98 21.13
C ALA A 14 9.20 4.10 20.16
N VAL A 15 9.31 3.48 18.98
CA VAL A 15 8.25 3.41 17.97
C VAL A 15 7.04 2.66 18.53
N ASN A 16 7.23 1.44 19.04
CA ASN A 16 6.15 0.63 19.58
C ASN A 16 5.42 1.32 20.73
N ARG A 17 6.16 1.89 21.68
CA ARG A 17 5.56 2.63 22.80
C ARG A 17 4.77 3.83 22.31
N SER A 18 5.32 4.62 21.39
CA SER A 18 4.67 5.83 20.89
C SER A 18 3.39 5.50 20.11
N LEU A 19 3.48 4.58 19.14
CA LEU A 19 2.31 4.15 18.35
C LEU A 19 1.25 3.49 19.25
N SER A 20 1.64 2.56 20.11
CA SER A 20 0.69 1.90 21.01
C SER A 20 -0.01 2.89 21.94
N SER A 21 0.73 3.86 22.50
CA SER A 21 0.16 4.89 23.38
C SER A 21 -0.84 5.78 22.64
N GLU A 22 -0.47 6.28 21.46
CA GLU A 22 -1.30 7.21 20.70
C GLU A 22 -2.55 6.54 20.12
N LEU A 23 -2.44 5.29 19.67
CA LEU A 23 -3.57 4.49 19.21
C LEU A 23 -4.52 4.13 20.37
N ASP A 24 -3.98 3.79 21.54
CA ASP A 24 -4.78 3.49 22.73
C ASP A 24 -5.56 4.72 23.21
N ALA A 25 -4.87 5.87 23.29
CA ALA A 25 -5.47 7.14 23.70
C ALA A 25 -6.65 7.57 22.83
N ARG A 26 -6.71 7.12 21.57
CA ARG A 26 -7.79 7.40 20.61
C ARG A 26 -8.78 6.25 20.44
N GLY A 27 -8.66 5.18 21.22
CA GLY A 27 -9.54 4.01 21.11
C GLY A 27 -9.40 3.27 19.77
N LEU A 28 -8.22 3.32 19.16
CA LEU A 28 -7.88 2.65 17.90
C LEU A 28 -7.24 1.27 18.14
N LEU A 29 -6.99 0.90 19.40
CA LEU A 29 -6.58 -0.45 19.76
C LEU A 29 -7.78 -1.40 19.91
N LEU A 30 -7.79 -2.48 19.14
CA LEU A 30 -8.69 -3.61 19.31
C LEU A 30 -8.32 -4.41 20.55
N ALA A 31 -9.35 -4.90 21.26
CA ALA A 31 -9.17 -5.92 22.28
C ALA A 31 -8.63 -7.22 21.64
N PRO A 32 -7.84 -8.05 22.37
CA PRO A 32 -7.21 -9.25 21.80
C PRO A 32 -8.18 -10.18 21.04
N ALA A 33 -9.34 -10.48 21.62
CA ALA A 33 -10.33 -11.34 20.96
C ALA A 33 -10.93 -10.71 19.69
N ALA A 34 -11.07 -9.38 19.64
CA ALA A 34 -11.55 -8.69 18.46
C ALA A 34 -10.48 -8.63 17.36
N LEU A 35 -9.20 -8.47 17.74
CA LEU A 35 -8.06 -8.53 16.83
C LEU A 35 -7.91 -9.91 16.21
N GLU A 36 -8.02 -10.98 17.03
CA GLU A 36 -7.95 -12.36 16.56
C GLU A 36 -9.11 -12.68 15.59
N ALA A 37 -10.34 -12.31 15.95
CA ALA A 37 -11.50 -12.52 15.09
C ALA A 37 -11.38 -11.75 13.76
N ALA A 38 -11.02 -10.47 13.81
CA ALA A 38 -10.82 -9.66 12.62
C ALA A 38 -9.70 -10.22 11.72
N THR A 39 -8.60 -10.67 12.31
CA THR A 39 -7.50 -11.31 11.57
C THR A 39 -7.95 -12.60 10.89
N ALA A 40 -8.65 -13.47 11.62
CA ALA A 40 -9.17 -14.71 11.06
C ALA A 40 -10.15 -14.46 9.91
N ASP A 41 -11.00 -13.44 10.02
CA ASP A 41 -11.91 -13.02 8.97
C ASP A 41 -11.17 -12.50 7.73
N ALA A 42 -10.14 -11.66 7.93
CA ALA A 42 -9.28 -11.14 6.87
C ALA A 42 -8.53 -12.25 6.13
N VAL A 43 -7.99 -13.25 6.84
CA VAL A 43 -7.31 -14.41 6.24
C VAL A 43 -8.26 -15.20 5.35
N ARG A 44 -9.49 -15.48 5.82
CA ARG A 44 -10.49 -16.20 5.02
C ARG A 44 -10.90 -15.41 3.79
N ALA A 45 -11.19 -14.12 3.95
CA ALA A 45 -11.53 -13.24 2.83
C ALA A 45 -10.39 -13.14 1.81
N GLY A 46 -9.14 -13.06 2.28
CA GLY A 46 -7.94 -13.01 1.47
C GLY A 46 -7.75 -14.25 0.60
N ALA A 47 -7.94 -15.45 1.17
CA ALA A 47 -7.86 -16.71 0.43
C ALA A 47 -8.91 -16.80 -0.69
N ASP A 48 -10.13 -16.35 -0.43
CA ASP A 48 -11.19 -16.29 -1.44
C ASP A 48 -10.89 -15.26 -2.54
N LEU A 49 -10.39 -14.09 -2.17
CA LEU A 49 -9.98 -13.05 -3.12
C LEU A 49 -8.81 -13.51 -3.99
N LEU A 50 -7.86 -14.26 -3.44
CA LEU A 50 -6.70 -14.79 -4.16
C LEU A 50 -7.14 -15.72 -5.29
N ARG A 51 -8.06 -16.65 -5.00
CA ARG A 51 -8.61 -17.55 -6.02
C ARG A 51 -9.25 -16.76 -7.17
N ARG A 52 -10.03 -15.72 -6.85
CA ARG A 52 -10.67 -14.85 -7.84
C ARG A 52 -9.64 -14.04 -8.63
N ALA A 53 -8.62 -13.49 -7.97
CA ALA A 53 -7.54 -12.75 -8.63
C ALA A 53 -6.81 -13.62 -9.65
N VAL A 54 -6.50 -14.87 -9.29
CA VAL A 54 -5.87 -15.85 -10.21
C VAL A 54 -6.75 -16.15 -11.41
N GLU A 55 -8.07 -16.31 -11.24
CA GLU A 55 -9.01 -16.48 -12.36
C GLU A 55 -8.95 -15.29 -13.35
N HIS A 56 -8.69 -14.08 -12.87
CA HIS A 56 -8.48 -12.91 -13.74
C HIS A 56 -7.06 -12.84 -14.33
N CYS A 57 -6.02 -13.29 -13.63
CA CYS A 57 -4.66 -13.35 -14.17
C CYS A 57 -4.49 -14.40 -15.29
N TYR A 58 -5.37 -15.42 -15.32
CA TYR A 58 -5.32 -16.52 -16.26
C TYR A 58 -6.73 -16.87 -16.80
N PRO A 59 -7.30 -16.04 -17.70
CA PRO A 59 -8.68 -16.17 -18.14
C PRO A 59 -8.98 -17.42 -18.98
N ASP A 60 -7.97 -18.02 -19.61
CA ASP A 60 -8.12 -19.20 -20.47
C ASP A 60 -8.30 -20.52 -19.68
N GLY A 61 -8.11 -20.48 -18.36
CA GLY A 61 -8.33 -21.64 -17.49
C GLY A 61 -9.80 -21.86 -17.18
N ARG A 62 -10.16 -23.11 -16.91
CA ARG A 62 -11.45 -23.40 -16.26
C ARG A 62 -11.41 -22.88 -14.82
N ALA A 63 -12.54 -22.37 -14.32
CA ALA A 63 -12.66 -22.00 -12.91
C ALA A 63 -12.25 -23.20 -12.02
N GLY A 64 -11.37 -22.93 -11.03
CA GLY A 64 -10.81 -23.98 -10.16
C GLY A 64 -9.76 -24.90 -10.82
N ALA A 65 -9.27 -24.60 -12.03
CA ALA A 65 -8.22 -25.38 -12.69
C ALA A 65 -6.80 -25.09 -12.16
N TYR A 66 -6.64 -24.03 -11.37
CA TYR A 66 -5.34 -23.60 -10.87
C TYR A 66 -5.10 -24.12 -9.45
N ARG A 67 -3.97 -24.80 -9.28
CA ARG A 67 -3.39 -25.06 -7.95
C ARG A 67 -2.42 -23.93 -7.64
N ILE A 68 -2.67 -23.22 -6.55
CA ILE A 68 -1.79 -22.16 -6.05
C ILE A 68 -0.89 -22.78 -5.00
N GLU A 69 0.42 -22.68 -5.20
CA GLU A 69 1.43 -23.17 -4.27
C GLU A 69 2.25 -21.99 -3.77
N PHE A 70 2.52 -22.00 -2.48
CA PHE A 70 3.39 -21.04 -1.83
C PHE A 70 4.55 -21.78 -1.19
N ASP A 71 5.69 -21.10 -1.06
CA ASP A 71 6.87 -21.66 -0.41
C ASP A 71 6.59 -22.01 1.06
N ASP A 72 5.72 -21.23 1.73
CA ASP A 72 5.22 -21.50 3.07
C ASP A 72 3.84 -20.87 3.34
N ASP A 73 3.24 -21.24 4.48
CA ASP A 73 1.93 -20.72 4.92
C ASP A 73 1.94 -19.20 5.20
N ARG A 74 3.09 -18.63 5.58
CA ARG A 74 3.21 -17.20 5.87
C ARG A 74 3.16 -16.37 4.59
N ALA A 75 3.76 -16.86 3.51
CA ALA A 75 3.69 -16.24 2.20
C ALA A 75 2.25 -16.24 1.68
N ALA A 76 1.54 -17.37 1.81
CA ALA A 76 0.13 -17.48 1.47
C ALA A 76 -0.73 -16.48 2.25
N GLU A 77 -0.54 -16.42 3.57
CA GLU A 77 -1.24 -15.51 4.46
C GLU A 77 -0.97 -14.04 4.11
N ARG A 78 0.30 -13.66 3.88
CA ARG A 78 0.70 -12.29 3.53
C ARG A 78 0.04 -11.83 2.22
N ILE A 79 0.07 -12.67 1.18
CA ILE A 79 -0.58 -12.36 -0.11
C ILE A 79 -2.09 -12.24 0.06
N GLY A 80 -2.71 -13.16 0.80
CA GLY A 80 -4.14 -13.10 1.12
C GLY A 80 -4.52 -11.83 1.88
N LEU A 81 -3.74 -11.45 2.89
CA LEU A 81 -3.96 -10.24 3.68
C LEU A 81 -3.78 -8.97 2.84
N GLY A 82 -2.83 -8.93 1.91
CA GLY A 82 -2.68 -7.83 0.96
C GLY A 82 -3.92 -7.63 0.08
N LEU A 83 -4.53 -8.72 -0.40
CA LEU A 83 -5.80 -8.66 -1.13
C LEU A 83 -6.95 -8.20 -0.22
N ALA A 84 -7.05 -8.77 0.97
CA ALA A 84 -8.10 -8.44 1.93
C ALA A 84 -8.04 -6.96 2.33
N PHE A 85 -6.85 -6.39 2.51
CA PHE A 85 -6.66 -4.98 2.85
C PHE A 85 -7.23 -4.05 1.78
N GLY A 86 -6.95 -4.29 0.50
CA GLY A 86 -7.50 -3.49 -0.60
C GLY A 86 -9.03 -3.57 -0.67
N SER A 87 -9.60 -4.76 -0.47
CA SER A 87 -11.05 -4.96 -0.44
C SER A 87 -11.72 -4.27 0.76
N VAL A 88 -11.15 -4.40 1.96
CA VAL A 88 -11.67 -3.81 3.19
C VAL A 88 -11.58 -2.29 3.12
N THR A 89 -10.47 -1.75 2.61
CA THR A 89 -10.31 -0.31 2.40
C THR A 89 -11.38 0.25 1.44
N ALA A 90 -11.70 -0.48 0.37
CA ALA A 90 -12.78 -0.09 -0.54
C ALA A 90 -14.15 -0.05 0.15
N HIS A 91 -14.49 -1.07 0.95
CA HIS A 91 -15.76 -1.10 1.69
C HIS A 91 -15.85 -0.02 2.76
N LEU A 92 -14.74 0.25 3.43
CA LEU A 92 -14.63 1.30 4.44
C LEU A 92 -14.88 2.69 3.82
N LEU A 93 -14.34 2.95 2.63
CA LEU A 93 -14.45 4.24 1.95
C LEU A 93 -15.78 4.43 1.20
N ALA A 94 -16.36 3.34 0.69
CA ALA A 94 -17.68 3.36 0.04
C ALA A 94 -18.51 2.15 0.52
N PRO A 95 -19.47 2.37 1.44
CA PRO A 95 -20.24 1.30 2.04
C PRO A 95 -21.18 0.68 1.01
N ARG A 96 -21.28 -0.65 1.02
CA ARG A 96 -22.03 -1.41 0.02
C ARG A 96 -23.53 -1.42 0.33
N ARG A 97 -24.36 -1.55 -0.70
CA ARG A 97 -25.69 -2.15 -0.58
C ARG A 97 -25.57 -3.65 -0.88
N VAL A 98 -26.24 -4.49 -0.07
CA VAL A 98 -26.29 -5.94 -0.31
C VAL A 98 -26.83 -6.22 -1.71
N GLY A 99 -26.15 -7.10 -2.48
CA GLY A 99 -26.56 -7.48 -3.83
C GLY A 99 -25.99 -6.61 -4.97
N ASP A 100 -25.12 -5.65 -4.66
CA ASP A 100 -24.45 -4.84 -5.68
C ASP A 100 -23.24 -5.58 -6.30
N GLU A 101 -23.46 -6.18 -7.46
CA GLU A 101 -22.42 -6.86 -8.26
C GLU A 101 -21.28 -5.91 -8.65
N ARG A 102 -21.58 -4.64 -8.96
CA ARG A 102 -20.57 -3.65 -9.30
C ARG A 102 -19.67 -3.38 -8.10
N ALA A 103 -20.24 -3.27 -6.89
CA ALA A 103 -19.44 -3.16 -5.68
C ALA A 103 -18.54 -4.39 -5.44
N ALA A 104 -18.96 -5.58 -5.87
CA ALA A 104 -18.14 -6.81 -5.76
C ALA A 104 -16.96 -6.83 -6.73
N THR A 105 -17.17 -6.31 -7.93
CA THR A 105 -16.10 -6.10 -8.91
C THR A 105 -15.15 -5.02 -8.44
N THR A 106 -15.65 -3.87 -7.97
CA THR A 106 -14.81 -2.78 -7.44
C THR A 106 -13.96 -3.23 -6.25
N ALA A 107 -14.53 -3.97 -5.30
CA ALA A 107 -13.77 -4.51 -4.17
C ALA A 107 -12.64 -5.46 -4.63
N LEU A 108 -12.90 -6.30 -5.64
CA LEU A 108 -11.88 -7.16 -6.23
C LEU A 108 -10.83 -6.33 -7.01
N SER A 109 -11.23 -5.30 -7.75
CA SER A 109 -10.31 -4.37 -8.40
C SER A 109 -9.35 -3.73 -7.38
N CYS A 110 -9.88 -3.26 -6.25
CA CYS A 110 -9.09 -2.65 -5.18
C CYS A 110 -8.18 -3.68 -4.49
N ALA A 111 -8.64 -4.91 -4.30
CA ALA A 111 -7.81 -6.00 -3.78
C ALA A 111 -6.61 -6.29 -4.71
N VAL A 112 -6.87 -6.51 -6.01
CA VAL A 112 -5.84 -6.78 -7.02
C VAL A 112 -4.89 -5.60 -7.16
N PHE A 113 -5.42 -4.38 -7.15
CA PHE A 113 -4.62 -3.15 -7.18
C PHE A 113 -3.67 -3.08 -5.97
N ASN A 114 -4.18 -3.28 -4.75
CA ASN A 114 -3.36 -3.21 -3.54
C ASN A 114 -2.25 -4.28 -3.54
N LEU A 115 -2.58 -5.51 -3.96
CA LEU A 115 -1.57 -6.56 -4.09
C LEU A 115 -0.52 -6.21 -5.15
N ALA A 116 -0.93 -5.67 -6.31
CA ALA A 116 -0.01 -5.27 -7.35
C ALA A 116 0.96 -4.17 -6.88
N VAL A 117 0.47 -3.17 -6.12
CA VAL A 117 1.32 -2.13 -5.50
C VAL A 117 2.37 -2.78 -4.59
N GLY A 118 1.96 -3.62 -3.64
CA GLY A 118 2.90 -4.26 -2.71
C GLY A 118 3.90 -5.21 -3.39
N LEU A 119 3.55 -5.83 -4.51
CA LEU A 119 4.50 -6.66 -5.27
C LEU A 119 5.47 -5.83 -6.10
N VAL A 120 5.03 -4.70 -6.68
CA VAL A 120 5.93 -3.75 -7.35
C VAL A 120 6.93 -3.19 -6.36
N ASP A 121 6.45 -2.78 -5.19
CA ASP A 121 7.23 -2.27 -4.06
C ASP A 121 8.29 -3.30 -3.60
N GLY A 122 7.88 -4.54 -3.32
CA GLY A 122 8.81 -5.60 -2.95
C GLY A 122 9.87 -5.94 -4.01
N VAL A 123 9.57 -5.80 -5.31
CA VAL A 123 10.58 -5.92 -6.38
C VAL A 123 11.54 -4.72 -6.37
N CYS A 124 11.02 -3.52 -6.11
CA CYS A 124 11.80 -2.29 -6.02
C CYS A 124 12.78 -2.30 -4.84
N ASP A 125 12.36 -2.82 -3.69
CA ASP A 125 13.22 -2.93 -2.51
C ASP A 125 14.22 -4.08 -2.61
N GLY A 126 13.75 -5.26 -3.02
CA GLY A 126 14.60 -6.45 -3.09
C GLY A 126 15.65 -6.39 -4.21
N ALA A 127 15.34 -5.69 -5.31
CA ALA A 127 16.25 -5.53 -6.45
C ALA A 127 16.04 -4.18 -7.16
N PRO A 128 16.55 -3.05 -6.63
CA PRO A 128 16.29 -1.72 -7.17
C PRO A 128 16.57 -1.55 -8.67
N PRO A 129 17.64 -2.14 -9.27
CA PRO A 129 17.83 -2.08 -10.72
C PRO A 129 16.69 -2.76 -11.51
N LEU A 130 16.22 -3.92 -11.05
CA LEU A 130 15.10 -4.65 -11.67
C LEU A 130 13.78 -3.91 -11.46
N GLY A 131 13.54 -3.35 -10.27
CA GLY A 131 12.40 -2.49 -9.98
C GLY A 131 12.35 -1.26 -10.90
N LEU A 132 13.48 -0.57 -11.10
CA LEU A 132 13.55 0.56 -12.03
C LEU A 132 13.24 0.16 -13.48
N GLU A 133 13.68 -1.02 -13.93
CA GLU A 133 13.32 -1.55 -15.24
C GLU A 133 11.84 -1.87 -15.33
N LEU A 134 11.26 -2.53 -14.32
CA LEU A 134 9.82 -2.82 -14.24
C LEU A 134 9.00 -1.53 -14.32
N LEU A 135 9.32 -0.52 -13.49
CA LEU A 135 8.63 0.77 -13.48
C LEU A 135 8.73 1.49 -14.84
N ARG A 136 9.88 1.41 -15.52
CA ARG A 136 10.04 1.95 -16.88
C ARG A 136 9.16 1.21 -17.88
N THR A 137 9.11 -0.12 -17.81
CA THR A 137 8.26 -0.92 -18.71
C THR A 137 6.78 -0.62 -18.48
N VAL A 138 6.32 -0.60 -17.23
CA VAL A 138 4.93 -0.26 -16.88
C VAL A 138 4.55 1.14 -17.38
N ARG A 139 5.45 2.12 -17.24
CA ARG A 139 5.23 3.47 -17.80
C ARG A 139 5.20 3.49 -19.33
N SER A 140 6.03 2.67 -19.98
CA SER A 140 6.13 2.64 -21.45
C SER A 140 4.89 2.08 -22.15
N VAL A 141 4.13 1.23 -21.47
CA VAL A 141 2.92 0.63 -22.04
C VAL A 141 1.69 1.56 -21.96
N ASP A 142 1.85 2.74 -21.34
CA ASP A 142 0.83 3.78 -21.13
C ASP A 142 -0.39 3.30 -20.33
N LEU A 143 -0.26 3.27 -18.99
CA LEU A 143 -1.37 2.93 -18.10
C LEU A 143 -2.54 3.91 -18.17
N THR A 144 -2.30 5.16 -18.57
CA THR A 144 -3.39 6.13 -18.79
C THR A 144 -4.23 5.68 -19.98
N GLY A 145 -3.57 5.33 -21.09
CA GLY A 145 -4.21 4.70 -22.24
C GLY A 145 -4.85 3.35 -21.90
N ALA A 146 -4.23 2.54 -21.05
CA ALA A 146 -4.79 1.27 -20.58
C ALA A 146 -6.13 1.43 -19.86
N ALA A 147 -6.26 2.50 -19.07
CA ALA A 147 -7.47 2.79 -18.35
C ALA A 147 -8.59 3.27 -19.30
N THR A 148 -8.27 3.95 -20.39
CA THR A 148 -9.28 4.54 -21.29
C THR A 148 -9.65 3.65 -22.47
N GLU A 149 -8.76 2.78 -22.93
CA GLU A 149 -8.94 1.95 -24.13
C GLU A 149 -8.89 0.45 -23.83
N PRO A 150 -9.41 -0.42 -24.73
CA PRO A 150 -9.24 -1.87 -24.61
C PRO A 150 -7.77 -2.25 -24.49
N TRP A 151 -7.43 -2.98 -23.43
CA TRP A 151 -6.07 -3.43 -23.15
C TRP A 151 -5.87 -4.89 -23.59
N PRO A 152 -4.96 -5.18 -24.55
CA PRO A 152 -4.69 -6.55 -24.96
C PRO A 152 -4.03 -7.37 -23.85
N ASP A 153 -4.47 -8.60 -23.69
CA ASP A 153 -3.86 -9.57 -22.77
C ASP A 153 -2.39 -9.83 -23.13
N GLY A 154 -1.52 -9.89 -22.12
CA GLY A 154 -0.09 -10.14 -22.28
C GLY A 154 0.72 -8.96 -22.82
N ARG A 155 0.12 -7.78 -23.01
CA ARG A 155 0.82 -6.57 -23.50
C ARG A 155 1.97 -6.16 -22.58
N LEU A 156 1.76 -6.16 -21.26
CA LEU A 156 2.81 -5.79 -20.30
C LEU A 156 3.90 -6.85 -20.27
N ARG A 157 3.52 -8.14 -20.26
CA ARG A 157 4.48 -9.26 -20.31
C ARG A 157 5.35 -9.23 -21.57
N ALA A 158 4.78 -8.90 -22.72
CA ALA A 158 5.52 -8.79 -23.98
C ALA A 158 6.53 -7.63 -23.95
N ALA A 159 6.22 -6.55 -23.22
CA ALA A 159 7.10 -5.40 -23.07
C ALA A 159 8.22 -5.59 -22.03
N LEU A 160 8.14 -6.61 -21.16
CA LEU A 160 9.20 -6.91 -20.21
C LEU A 160 10.49 -7.36 -20.93
N PRO A 161 11.67 -6.87 -20.53
CA PRO A 161 12.95 -7.40 -21.00
C PRO A 161 13.13 -8.84 -20.51
N GLU A 162 13.98 -9.62 -21.19
CA GLU A 162 14.15 -11.06 -20.93
C GLU A 162 14.46 -11.42 -19.46
N PRO A 163 15.33 -10.70 -18.73
CA PRO A 163 15.59 -10.99 -17.32
C PRO A 163 14.34 -10.84 -16.44
N LEU A 164 13.51 -9.83 -16.70
CA LEU A 164 12.25 -9.61 -15.96
C LEU A 164 11.15 -10.58 -16.40
N ARG A 165 11.12 -10.96 -17.66
CA ARG A 165 10.10 -11.88 -18.20
C ARG A 165 10.26 -13.30 -17.65
N THR A 166 11.48 -13.71 -17.31
CA THR A 166 11.80 -15.05 -16.80
C THR A 166 11.69 -15.15 -15.28
N ASP A 167 11.58 -14.01 -14.58
CA ASP A 167 11.32 -13.97 -13.14
C ASP A 167 9.82 -14.25 -12.86
N PRO A 168 9.47 -15.33 -12.13
CA PRO A 168 8.08 -15.68 -11.87
C PRO A 168 7.30 -14.63 -11.07
N THR A 169 7.97 -13.93 -10.15
CA THR A 169 7.36 -12.87 -9.35
C THR A 169 7.02 -11.69 -10.24
N VAL A 170 7.97 -11.26 -11.09
CA VAL A 170 7.73 -10.15 -12.03
C VAL A 170 6.68 -10.52 -13.09
N GLU A 171 6.69 -11.75 -13.61
CA GLU A 171 5.62 -12.22 -14.51
C GLU A 171 4.25 -12.17 -13.83
N PHE A 172 4.15 -12.67 -12.59
CA PHE A 172 2.90 -12.64 -11.84
C PHE A 172 2.43 -11.21 -11.54
N THR A 173 3.33 -10.32 -11.14
CA THR A 173 3.05 -8.89 -10.95
C THR A 173 2.51 -8.25 -12.22
N ALA A 174 3.12 -8.54 -13.38
CA ALA A 174 2.61 -8.03 -14.66
C ALA A 174 1.19 -8.52 -14.96
N ARG A 175 0.89 -9.80 -14.69
CA ARG A 175 -0.47 -10.36 -14.85
C ARG A 175 -1.48 -9.74 -13.89
N LEU A 176 -1.08 -9.39 -12.67
CA LEU A 176 -1.95 -8.69 -11.72
C LEU A 176 -2.27 -7.26 -12.20
N VAL A 177 -1.29 -6.54 -12.74
CA VAL A 177 -1.52 -5.22 -13.34
C VAL A 177 -2.52 -5.32 -14.50
N GLU A 178 -2.36 -6.31 -15.38
CA GLU A 178 -3.32 -6.54 -16.48
C GLU A 178 -4.71 -6.95 -15.96
N ALA A 179 -4.77 -7.81 -14.94
CA ALA A 179 -6.02 -8.20 -14.30
C ALA A 179 -6.75 -7.01 -13.69
N PHE A 180 -6.02 -6.08 -13.05
CA PHE A 180 -6.57 -4.83 -12.54
C PHE A 180 -7.18 -3.98 -13.67
N VAL A 181 -6.47 -3.78 -14.78
CA VAL A 181 -7.00 -3.02 -15.93
C VAL A 181 -8.26 -3.68 -16.47
N ARG A 182 -8.30 -5.01 -16.58
CA ARG A 182 -9.50 -5.74 -17.02
C ARG A 182 -10.66 -5.53 -16.05
N LEU A 183 -10.42 -5.67 -14.74
CA LEU A 183 -11.42 -5.47 -13.70
C LEU A 183 -11.93 -4.03 -13.67
N LEU A 184 -11.07 -3.04 -13.93
CA LEU A 184 -11.44 -1.64 -14.07
C LEU A 184 -12.45 -1.44 -15.20
N HIS A 185 -12.23 -2.05 -16.37
CA HIS A 185 -13.16 -1.98 -17.49
C HIS A 185 -14.45 -2.77 -17.26
N LEU A 186 -14.39 -3.91 -16.58
CA LEU A 186 -15.57 -4.71 -16.21
C LEU A 186 -16.47 -3.99 -15.20
N GLY A 187 -15.88 -3.36 -14.18
CA GLY A 187 -16.63 -2.64 -13.14
C GLY A 187 -17.18 -1.28 -13.60
N HIS A 188 -16.57 -0.71 -14.63
CA HIS A 188 -16.89 0.64 -15.12
C HIS A 188 -16.94 0.68 -16.66
N PRO A 189 -17.93 0.02 -17.30
CA PRO A 189 -17.99 -0.09 -18.75
C PRO A 189 -18.41 1.22 -19.45
N ALA A 190 -17.97 1.37 -20.70
CA ALA A 190 -18.43 2.41 -21.65
C ALA A 190 -18.27 3.88 -21.16
N GLU A 191 -19.01 4.80 -21.78
CA GLU A 191 -19.06 6.25 -21.46
C GLU A 191 -19.30 6.55 -19.97
N PRO A 192 -20.24 5.89 -19.24
CA PRO A 192 -20.47 6.21 -17.83
C PRO A 192 -19.27 5.94 -16.93
N GLY A 193 -18.39 5.00 -17.33
CA GLY A 193 -17.15 4.68 -16.62
C GLY A 193 -15.93 5.44 -17.10
N ALA A 194 -15.96 6.03 -18.30
CA ALA A 194 -14.78 6.59 -18.98
C ALA A 194 -14.06 7.65 -18.14
N ALA A 195 -14.80 8.63 -17.62
CA ALA A 195 -14.22 9.69 -16.80
C ALA A 195 -13.58 9.17 -15.50
N LEU A 196 -14.14 8.11 -14.89
CA LEU A 196 -13.53 7.49 -13.71
C LEU A 196 -12.23 6.79 -14.09
N ARG A 197 -12.23 6.02 -15.18
CA ARG A 197 -11.02 5.32 -15.62
C ARG A 197 -9.91 6.30 -15.99
N GLU A 198 -10.23 7.41 -16.66
CA GLU A 198 -9.25 8.47 -16.96
C GLU A 198 -8.62 9.03 -15.68
N ARG A 199 -9.42 9.35 -14.65
CA ARG A 199 -8.90 9.81 -13.34
C ARG A 199 -8.02 8.76 -12.68
N VAL A 200 -8.44 7.50 -12.68
CA VAL A 200 -7.66 6.39 -12.13
C VAL A 200 -6.34 6.23 -12.89
N GLY A 201 -6.36 6.28 -14.22
CA GLY A 201 -5.17 6.25 -15.07
C GLY A 201 -4.19 7.38 -14.75
N ALA A 202 -4.68 8.61 -14.62
CA ALA A 202 -3.86 9.76 -14.23
C ALA A 202 -3.21 9.57 -12.85
N ARG A 203 -3.97 9.09 -11.86
CA ARG A 203 -3.44 8.81 -10.51
C ARG A 203 -2.44 7.64 -10.48
N LEU A 204 -2.63 6.62 -11.31
CA LEU A 204 -1.66 5.53 -11.48
C LEU A 204 -0.34 6.05 -12.05
N ALA A 205 -0.40 6.96 -13.02
CA ALA A 205 0.79 7.60 -13.57
C ALA A 205 1.52 8.45 -12.51
N GLU A 206 0.78 9.17 -11.66
CA GLU A 206 1.34 9.89 -10.52
C GLU A 206 2.00 8.94 -9.51
N ALA A 207 1.35 7.84 -9.16
CA ALA A 207 1.88 6.85 -8.21
C ALA A 207 3.16 6.20 -8.73
N LEU A 208 3.19 5.80 -10.00
CA LEU A 208 4.39 5.27 -10.63
C LEU A 208 5.52 6.30 -10.74
N ALA A 209 5.20 7.59 -10.89
CA ALA A 209 6.20 8.64 -10.91
C ALA A 209 6.81 8.85 -9.52
N ALA A 210 5.99 8.81 -8.46
CA ALA A 210 6.47 8.85 -7.08
C ALA A 210 7.35 7.64 -6.78
N GLU A 211 6.90 6.43 -7.10
CA GLU A 211 7.65 5.19 -6.90
C GLU A 211 9.00 5.22 -7.64
N HIS A 212 8.98 5.63 -8.92
CA HIS A 212 10.21 5.78 -9.70
C HIS A 212 11.21 6.78 -9.09
N LEU A 213 10.73 7.86 -8.47
CA LEU A 213 11.60 8.83 -7.80
C LEU A 213 12.15 8.27 -6.48
N SER A 214 11.33 7.51 -5.74
CA SER A 214 11.72 6.83 -4.49
C SER A 214 12.90 5.88 -4.75
N VAL A 215 12.75 4.98 -5.72
CA VAL A 215 13.75 3.96 -6.05
C VAL A 215 14.99 4.56 -6.72
N ARG A 216 14.82 5.56 -7.61
CA ARG A 216 15.95 6.15 -8.35
C ARG A 216 16.91 6.93 -7.46
N ARG A 217 16.47 7.37 -6.26
CA ARG A 217 17.26 8.15 -5.30
C ARG A 217 18.08 9.27 -5.97
N PRO A 218 17.43 10.21 -6.68
CA PRO A 218 18.14 11.19 -7.51
C PRO A 218 19.12 12.04 -6.69
N ALA A 219 20.40 12.00 -7.05
CA ALA A 219 21.41 12.92 -6.51
C ALA A 219 21.31 14.27 -7.26
N GLY A 220 21.06 15.37 -6.55
CA GLY A 220 20.98 16.71 -7.16
C GLY A 220 19.96 17.65 -6.51
N ALA A 221 19.46 18.63 -7.27
CA ALA A 221 18.60 19.74 -6.83
C ALA A 221 17.17 19.34 -6.39
N THR A 222 17.01 18.20 -5.71
CA THR A 222 15.75 17.78 -5.10
C THR A 222 15.67 18.35 -3.69
N THR A 223 14.61 19.11 -3.39
CA THR A 223 14.43 19.68 -2.05
C THR A 223 13.90 18.63 -1.07
N ARG A 224 14.09 18.86 0.24
CA ARG A 224 13.50 17.99 1.28
C ARG A 224 11.98 17.87 1.12
N ASP A 225 11.30 18.97 0.81
CA ASP A 225 9.84 18.96 0.58
C ASP A 225 9.44 18.08 -0.60
N GLN A 226 10.25 18.04 -1.66
CA GLN A 226 10.00 17.15 -2.80
C GLN A 226 10.21 15.67 -2.44
N LEU A 227 11.21 15.37 -1.61
CA LEU A 227 11.45 14.00 -1.12
C LEU A 227 10.35 13.54 -0.17
N VAL A 228 9.90 14.40 0.75
CA VAL A 228 8.74 14.13 1.60
C VAL A 228 7.49 13.95 0.75
N GLY A 229 7.28 14.78 -0.27
CA GLY A 229 6.17 14.62 -1.21
C GLY A 229 6.22 13.30 -1.99
N CYS A 230 7.43 12.83 -2.33
CA CYS A 230 7.65 11.55 -2.99
C CYS A 230 7.29 10.36 -2.07
N SER A 231 7.85 10.33 -0.86
CA SER A 231 7.55 9.32 0.17
C SER A 231 6.07 9.29 0.52
N ARG A 232 5.46 10.47 0.70
CA ARG A 232 4.00 10.57 0.87
C ARG A 232 3.23 10.02 -0.32
N GLY A 233 3.73 10.22 -1.54
CA GLY A 233 3.07 9.82 -2.78
C GLY A 233 2.91 8.31 -2.94
N THR A 234 3.92 7.53 -2.55
CA THR A 234 3.91 6.05 -2.66
C THR A 234 2.80 5.43 -1.81
N SER A 235 2.50 6.01 -0.64
CA SER A 235 1.45 5.55 0.26
C SER A 235 0.08 6.21 0.07
N VAL A 236 0.01 7.52 -0.16
CA VAL A 236 -1.28 8.25 -0.21
C VAL A 236 -2.04 8.01 -1.52
N LEU A 237 -1.34 7.95 -2.66
CA LEU A 237 -1.99 7.81 -3.97
C LEU A 237 -2.76 6.48 -4.10
N PRO A 238 -2.25 5.32 -3.63
CA PRO A 238 -3.03 4.09 -3.58
C PRO A 238 -4.38 4.22 -2.88
N PHE A 239 -4.43 4.89 -1.72
CA PHE A 239 -5.70 5.11 -1.01
C PHE A 239 -6.66 6.02 -1.78
N GLN A 240 -6.15 7.07 -2.44
CA GLN A 240 -6.97 7.95 -3.28
C GLN A 240 -7.53 7.22 -4.50
N ILE A 241 -6.74 6.31 -5.10
CA ILE A 241 -7.20 5.45 -6.20
C ILE A 241 -8.32 4.53 -5.72
N ILE A 242 -8.13 3.86 -4.58
CA ILE A 242 -9.17 3.01 -3.97
C ILE A 242 -10.43 3.82 -3.68
N GLU A 243 -10.31 5.03 -3.13
CA GLU A 243 -11.44 5.91 -2.83
C GLU A 243 -12.20 6.32 -4.10
N HIS A 244 -11.49 6.68 -5.17
CA HIS A 244 -12.11 7.00 -6.46
C HIS A 244 -12.84 5.79 -7.06
N LEU A 245 -12.22 4.60 -7.02
CA LEU A 245 -12.83 3.36 -7.48
C LEU A 245 -14.09 3.02 -6.69
N ALA A 246 -13.99 3.09 -5.36
CA ALA A 246 -15.05 2.71 -4.43
C ALA A 246 -16.26 3.66 -4.51
N THR A 247 -16.01 4.97 -4.50
CA THR A 247 -17.08 5.98 -4.48
C THR A 247 -17.62 6.33 -5.86
N GLY A 248 -16.79 6.19 -6.90
CA GLY A 248 -17.09 6.67 -8.25
C GLY A 248 -17.22 8.19 -8.39
N LEU A 249 -16.96 8.95 -7.33
CA LEU A 249 -17.17 10.40 -7.31
C LEU A 249 -16.16 11.13 -8.22
N PRO A 250 -16.60 12.16 -8.96
CA PRO A 250 -15.75 12.94 -9.86
C PRO A 250 -14.75 13.80 -9.10
N THR A 251 -15.15 14.32 -7.95
CA THR A 251 -14.33 15.12 -7.04
C THR A 251 -14.52 14.60 -5.63
N LEU A 252 -13.43 14.56 -4.89
CA LEU A 252 -13.42 14.24 -3.47
C LEU A 252 -12.94 15.49 -2.73
N PRO A 253 -13.76 16.10 -1.85
CA PRO A 253 -13.37 17.33 -1.16
C PRO A 253 -12.22 17.03 -0.18
N PRO A 254 -11.08 17.73 -0.26
CA PRO A 254 -9.94 17.47 0.61
C PRO A 254 -10.12 18.05 2.03
N PRO A 255 -9.53 17.43 3.07
CA PRO A 255 -8.88 16.11 3.02
C PRO A 255 -9.94 15.00 2.98
N THR A 256 -9.78 14.07 2.05
CA THR A 256 -10.69 12.94 1.85
C THR A 256 -10.40 11.84 2.87
N ALA A 257 -11.34 10.91 3.09
CA ALA A 257 -11.10 9.80 4.01
C ALA A 257 -9.90 8.95 3.54
N GLY A 258 -9.81 8.67 2.24
CA GLY A 258 -8.67 7.96 1.65
C GLY A 258 -7.36 8.72 1.83
N THR A 259 -7.35 10.05 1.66
CA THR A 259 -6.15 10.86 1.90
C THR A 259 -5.68 10.77 3.34
N LEU A 260 -6.60 10.87 4.31
CA LEU A 260 -6.26 10.81 5.73
C LEU A 260 -5.76 9.42 6.15
N LEU A 261 -6.39 8.35 5.65
CA LEU A 261 -5.94 6.98 5.91
C LEU A 261 -4.57 6.69 5.28
N GLY A 262 -4.35 7.14 4.04
CA GLY A 262 -3.04 7.01 3.40
C GLY A 262 -1.96 7.81 4.12
N GLU A 263 -2.27 9.01 4.63
CA GLU A 263 -1.34 9.82 5.42
C GLU A 263 -1.02 9.19 6.78
N ALA A 264 -1.95 8.43 7.35
CA ALA A 264 -1.71 7.65 8.55
C ALA A 264 -0.79 6.46 8.26
N MET A 265 -1.11 5.67 7.22
CA MET A 265 -0.32 4.49 6.87
C MET A 265 1.11 4.85 6.47
N TRP A 266 1.29 5.89 5.66
CA TRP A 266 2.62 6.43 5.32
C TRP A 266 3.50 6.71 6.55
N ARG A 267 2.91 7.32 7.59
CA ARG A 267 3.66 7.64 8.80
C ARG A 267 3.96 6.41 9.65
N ILE A 268 3.03 5.45 9.67
CA ILE A 268 3.23 4.19 10.39
C ILE A 268 4.34 3.40 9.71
N ASP A 269 4.33 3.36 8.38
CA ASP A 269 5.36 2.79 7.52
C ASP A 269 6.74 3.39 7.82
N ASP A 270 6.90 4.71 7.70
CA ASP A 270 8.14 5.41 8.03
C ASP A 270 8.63 5.17 9.47
N LEU A 271 7.72 4.87 10.41
CA LEU A 271 8.08 4.57 11.80
C LEU A 271 8.51 3.10 11.99
N VAL A 272 7.79 2.17 11.37
CA VAL A 272 8.01 0.72 11.53
C VAL A 272 9.30 0.31 10.82
N ASP A 273 9.54 0.84 9.62
CA ASP A 273 10.70 0.46 8.80
C ASP A 273 11.93 1.32 9.07
N LEU A 274 11.86 2.20 10.07
CA LEU A 274 12.87 3.21 10.38
C LEU A 274 14.30 2.67 10.47
N CYS A 275 14.50 1.51 11.11
CA CYS A 275 15.81 0.88 11.20
C CYS A 275 16.26 0.25 9.88
N GLN A 276 15.35 -0.40 9.16
CA GLN A 276 15.66 -0.99 7.85
C GLN A 276 16.04 0.11 6.86
N ASP A 277 15.24 1.17 6.79
CA ASP A 277 15.46 2.31 5.90
C ASP A 277 16.76 3.04 6.20
N ALA A 278 17.12 3.19 7.48
CA ALA A 278 18.41 3.76 7.87
C ALA A 278 19.59 2.88 7.43
N GLY A 279 19.43 1.55 7.51
CA GLY A 279 20.44 0.58 7.09
C GLY A 279 20.63 0.54 5.58
N ASP A 280 19.55 0.77 4.82
CA ASP A 280 19.53 0.71 3.37
C ASP A 280 19.70 2.07 2.70
N GLY A 281 19.71 3.16 3.48
CA GLY A 281 19.67 4.54 2.98
C GLY A 281 18.42 4.82 2.15
N ALA A 282 17.29 4.19 2.50
CA ALA A 282 16.01 4.31 1.83
C ALA A 282 15.27 5.59 2.27
N LEU A 283 14.40 6.08 1.39
CA LEU A 283 13.72 7.35 1.58
C LEU A 283 12.65 7.22 2.69
N ASN A 284 12.90 7.90 3.80
CA ASN A 284 12.02 7.86 4.97
C ASN A 284 11.89 9.27 5.58
N ALA A 285 10.67 9.73 5.88
CA ALA A 285 10.46 11.11 6.30
C ALA A 285 11.03 11.41 7.69
N VAL A 286 11.08 10.42 8.59
CA VAL A 286 11.69 10.56 9.92
C VAL A 286 13.20 10.77 9.78
N LEU A 287 13.85 9.95 8.95
CA LEU A 287 15.29 10.05 8.69
C LEU A 287 15.64 11.37 8.00
N LEU A 288 14.82 11.80 7.04
CA LEU A 288 14.99 13.09 6.37
C LEU A 288 14.91 14.28 7.34
N ALA A 289 13.98 14.21 8.31
CA ALA A 289 13.85 15.24 9.33
C ALA A 289 15.04 15.28 10.29
N ALA A 290 15.66 14.12 10.57
CA ALA A 290 16.80 13.98 11.48
C ALA A 290 18.18 14.11 10.79
N ALA A 291 18.24 14.18 9.46
CA ALA A 291 19.50 14.20 8.72
C ALA A 291 20.14 15.61 8.66
N ASP A 292 21.45 15.68 8.93
CA ASP A 292 22.26 16.91 8.83
C ASP A 292 22.81 17.16 7.41
N GLY A 293 22.70 16.17 6.51
CA GLY A 293 23.33 16.16 5.19
C GLY A 293 22.37 16.19 4.00
N PRO A 294 22.92 16.19 2.77
CA PRO A 294 22.14 16.02 1.55
C PRO A 294 21.60 14.58 1.42
N TRP A 295 20.54 14.41 0.62
CA TRP A 295 19.99 13.10 0.24
C TRP A 295 20.51 12.68 -1.14
N PRO A 296 20.71 11.37 -1.44
CA PRO A 296 20.54 10.20 -0.56
C PRO A 296 21.54 10.17 0.61
N ALA A 297 21.06 9.76 1.80
CA ALA A 297 21.93 9.58 2.95
C ALA A 297 22.92 8.42 2.70
N ASP A 298 24.17 8.57 3.14
CA ASP A 298 25.10 7.44 3.17
C ASP A 298 24.59 6.44 4.21
N PRO A 299 24.35 5.16 3.87
CA PRO A 299 23.97 4.14 4.85
C PRO A 299 24.92 4.02 6.04
N ARG A 300 26.17 4.48 5.90
CA ARG A 300 27.15 4.56 7.01
C ARG A 300 26.76 5.58 8.08
N ASP A 301 25.93 6.56 7.75
CA ASP A 301 25.42 7.58 8.67
C ASP A 301 24.08 7.16 9.31
N GLY A 302 23.57 5.96 8.99
CA GLY A 302 22.28 5.47 9.46
C GLY A 302 22.17 5.46 10.99
N ALA A 303 23.18 4.91 11.68
CA ALA A 303 23.19 4.85 13.15
C ALA A 303 23.15 6.26 13.79
N ALA A 304 23.99 7.18 13.32
CA ALA A 304 24.01 8.55 13.82
C ALA A 304 22.70 9.31 13.55
N THR A 305 22.03 9.00 12.43
CA THR A 305 20.73 9.59 12.08
C THR A 305 19.61 9.05 12.97
N LEU A 306 19.64 7.75 13.30
CA LEU A 306 18.71 7.14 14.24
C LEU A 306 18.86 7.70 15.66
N GLU A 307 20.10 7.89 16.14
CA GLU A 307 20.35 8.54 17.43
C GLU A 307 19.73 9.94 17.49
N ARG A 308 19.93 10.76 16.44
CA ARG A 308 19.27 12.07 16.33
C ARG A 308 17.75 11.99 16.26
N ALA A 309 17.20 11.00 15.56
CA ALA A 309 15.75 10.80 15.49
C ALA A 309 15.17 10.45 16.87
N LEU A 310 15.88 9.65 17.67
CA LEU A 310 15.49 9.35 19.05
C LEU A 310 15.55 10.60 19.95
N ASP A 311 16.62 11.40 19.83
CA ASP A 311 16.84 12.55 20.70
C ASP A 311 15.99 13.78 20.35
N SER A 312 15.50 13.89 19.11
CA SER A 312 14.76 15.07 18.63
C SER A 312 13.26 15.06 18.95
N GLY A 313 12.72 13.94 19.42
CA GLY A 313 11.28 13.79 19.66
C GLY A 313 10.43 13.65 18.38
N VAL A 314 11.06 13.45 17.21
CA VAL A 314 10.32 13.27 15.94
C VAL A 314 9.48 11.98 15.93
N VAL A 315 9.97 10.90 16.56
CA VAL A 315 9.26 9.61 16.66
C VAL A 315 7.89 9.76 17.36
N PRO A 316 7.80 10.27 18.61
CA PRO A 316 6.51 10.44 19.27
C PRO A 316 5.61 11.47 18.57
N ALA A 317 6.17 12.54 17.99
CA ALA A 317 5.39 13.50 17.23
C ALA A 317 4.73 12.88 16.00
N LEU A 318 5.47 12.08 15.22
CA LEU A 318 4.95 11.44 14.02
C LEU A 318 3.94 10.35 14.37
N ALA A 319 4.13 9.60 15.46
CA ALA A 319 3.16 8.63 15.96
C ALA A 319 1.82 9.30 16.33
N ALA A 320 1.87 10.47 16.98
CA ALA A 320 0.69 11.24 17.33
C ALA A 320 -0.05 11.76 16.09
N GLU A 321 0.69 12.24 15.08
CA GLU A 321 0.13 12.62 13.78
C GLU A 321 -0.51 11.43 13.07
N ALA A 322 0.17 10.29 13.02
CA ALA A 322 -0.34 9.07 12.38
C ALA A 322 -1.67 8.62 12.99
N ALA A 323 -1.73 8.57 14.33
CA ALA A 323 -2.94 8.19 15.04
C ALA A 323 -4.08 9.20 14.84
N ALA A 324 -3.78 10.51 14.83
CA ALA A 324 -4.77 11.55 14.56
C ALA A 324 -5.32 11.48 13.12
N ARG A 325 -4.46 11.20 12.13
CA ARG A 325 -4.87 11.01 10.73
C ARG A 325 -5.73 9.76 10.56
N LEU A 326 -5.37 8.67 11.24
CA LEU A 326 -6.14 7.43 11.24
C LEU A 326 -7.53 7.65 11.82
N GLU A 327 -7.63 8.30 12.99
CA GLU A 327 -8.92 8.64 13.61
C GLU A 327 -9.77 9.54 12.71
N ALA A 328 -9.18 10.59 12.13
CA ALA A 328 -9.88 11.51 11.24
C ALA A 328 -10.36 10.81 9.97
N GLY A 329 -9.53 9.94 9.37
CA GLY A 329 -9.88 9.16 8.18
C GLY A 329 -11.02 8.18 8.45
N LEU A 330 -10.97 7.46 9.58
CA LEU A 330 -12.04 6.55 9.99
C LEU A 330 -13.35 7.29 10.29
N THR A 331 -13.25 8.49 10.88
CA THR A 331 -14.42 9.34 11.17
C THR A 331 -15.04 9.86 9.87
N ALA A 332 -14.22 10.31 8.92
CA ALA A 332 -14.69 10.76 7.61
C ALA A 332 -15.35 9.62 6.81
N ALA A 333 -14.75 8.42 6.83
CA ALA A 333 -15.34 7.22 6.23
C ALA A 333 -16.70 6.86 6.86
N ALA A 334 -16.81 6.89 8.19
CA ALA A 334 -18.06 6.63 8.90
C ALA A 334 -19.15 7.66 8.56
N ALA A 335 -18.80 8.94 8.40
CA ALA A 335 -19.74 9.97 7.96
C ALA A 335 -20.27 9.73 6.54
N GLY A 336 -19.49 9.06 5.69
CA GLY A 336 -19.90 8.57 4.36
C GLY A 336 -20.81 7.34 4.38
N GLY A 337 -21.16 6.82 5.57
CA GLY A 337 -22.05 5.69 5.78
C GLY A 337 -21.35 4.35 6.03
N ALA A 338 -20.04 4.33 6.29
CA ALA A 338 -19.28 3.09 6.48
C ALA A 338 -19.86 2.26 7.61
N GLU A 339 -20.11 0.98 7.36
CA GLU A 339 -20.58 0.08 8.39
C GLU A 339 -19.51 -0.12 9.47
N SER A 340 -19.93 -0.20 10.73
CA SER A 340 -19.05 -0.47 11.87
C SER A 340 -18.26 -1.78 11.76
N ARG A 341 -18.56 -2.65 10.78
CA ARG A 341 -17.96 -3.99 10.64
C ARG A 341 -16.63 -3.99 9.92
N ASP A 342 -16.39 -3.08 8.98
CA ASP A 342 -15.11 -3.00 8.25
C ASP A 342 -14.02 -2.26 9.06
N ARG A 343 -14.41 -1.43 10.04
CA ARG A 343 -13.46 -0.71 10.90
C ARG A 343 -12.57 -1.65 11.73
N PRO A 344 -13.09 -2.67 12.44
CA PRO A 344 -12.25 -3.66 13.12
C PRO A 344 -11.34 -4.43 12.16
N LEU A 345 -11.81 -4.78 10.96
CA LEU A 345 -10.97 -5.40 9.94
C LEU A 345 -9.81 -4.48 9.54
N PHE A 346 -10.10 -3.22 9.18
CA PHE A 346 -9.08 -2.24 8.82
C PHE A 346 -8.04 -2.06 9.94
N LEU A 347 -8.50 -1.88 11.18
CA LEU A 347 -7.62 -1.73 12.35
C LEU A 347 -6.77 -2.98 12.60
N SER A 348 -7.25 -4.18 12.31
CA SER A 348 -6.43 -5.41 12.44
C SER A 348 -5.21 -5.40 11.53
N PHE A 349 -5.32 -4.84 10.32
CA PHE A 349 -4.17 -4.66 9.44
C PHE A 349 -3.18 -3.62 9.98
N VAL A 350 -3.69 -2.49 10.50
CA VAL A 350 -2.85 -1.47 11.15
C VAL A 350 -2.06 -2.06 12.31
N HIS A 351 -2.71 -2.86 13.16
CA HIS A 351 -2.07 -3.50 14.32
C HIS A 351 -0.97 -4.47 13.90
N ARG A 352 -1.28 -5.33 12.93
CA ARG A 352 -0.34 -6.30 12.41
C ARG A 352 0.85 -5.62 11.74
N TYR A 353 0.59 -4.57 10.95
CA TYR A 353 1.63 -3.81 10.27
C TYR A 353 2.56 -3.12 11.26
N ALA A 354 1.99 -2.44 12.26
CA ALA A 354 2.75 -1.75 13.31
C ALA A 354 3.45 -2.69 14.31
N GLY A 355 3.30 -4.01 14.19
CA GLY A 355 3.87 -4.97 15.14
C GLY A 355 3.31 -4.87 16.55
N ILE A 356 2.11 -4.30 16.73
CA ILE A 356 1.52 -4.05 18.05
C ILE A 356 0.92 -5.37 18.58
N ALA A 357 1.51 -5.88 19.65
CA ALA A 357 1.00 -7.07 20.31
C ALA A 357 -0.33 -6.79 21.04
N PRO A 358 -1.30 -7.73 21.05
CA PRO A 358 -2.51 -7.59 21.85
C PRO A 358 -2.14 -7.53 23.33
N ARG A 359 -2.59 -6.48 24.04
CA ARG A 359 -2.39 -6.39 25.50
C ARG A 359 -3.22 -7.48 26.19
N GLY A 360 -2.54 -8.48 26.75
CA GLY A 360 -3.14 -9.40 27.71
C GLY A 360 -3.62 -8.64 28.94
N ARG A 361 -4.85 -8.90 29.39
CA ARG A 361 -5.32 -8.47 30.70
C ARG A 361 -4.92 -9.46 31.76
#